data_AF-A0A241WCJ3-F1
#
_entry.id   AF-A0A241WCJ3-F1
#
_cell.length_a   1.000
_cell.length_b   1.000
_cell.length_c   1.000
_cell.angle_alpha   90.00
_cell.angle_beta   90.00
_cell.angle_gamma   90.00
#
_symmetry.space_group_name_H-M   'P 1'
#
loop_
_entity.id
_entity.type
_entity.pdbx_description
1 polymer ?
#
loop_
_entity_poly.entity_id
_entity_poly.type
_entity_poly.pdbx_seq_one_letter_code
_entity_poly.pdbx_strand_id
1 'polypeptide(L)'
;MQFKFESAEFKNTFAQVLELTNKREDPKLELPEQVVKIASAFHSVECFFRIETDLSLLDEHINYSRTQDRFNFINFIKEKLDNYQETKSLNDYIAVVFQSSALIYIYLREYEFNVGGFNNNSAFEVGDFLVTIGLELKNSEYWRLIDFGDRDLPFNILKKIFYSNDIRNLNELISFKNDLTDQLKEMDSKIQQYEVAFEQKKETIIELEQKLDKYKITYDFVLLNKGFQQLYEQKREELEKVKDTYSIVAATMFFIPFIEFAFLVFGFFYFNGNIPSAMWLILIPFLTLILITLYLVKISLQDKRSIQSQMMQLELRIALCQFIHNYADDSEKLHKKNSAGFEKFENIIFSPLVSSDDKIPTTFYGMEQLAKLVSEFRK
;
A
#
# COMPACT_ATOMS: atom_id res chain seq x y z
N MET A 1 -52.61 -21.37 -27.40
CA MET A 1 -51.69 -21.00 -28.52
C MET A 1 -51.65 -19.49 -28.61
N GLN A 2 -50.45 -18.87 -28.61
CA GLN A 2 -50.31 -17.42 -28.78
C GLN A 2 -50.60 -17.05 -30.24
N PHE A 3 -51.69 -16.35 -30.51
CA PHE A 3 -51.95 -15.82 -31.85
C PHE A 3 -51.02 -14.62 -32.11
N LYS A 4 -50.86 -14.22 -33.37
CA LYS A 4 -50.12 -13.01 -33.77
C LYS A 4 -51.08 -12.08 -34.51
N PHE A 5 -51.00 -10.78 -34.25
CA PHE A 5 -51.75 -9.77 -35.01
C PHE A 5 -51.27 -9.73 -36.47
N GLU A 6 -49.96 -9.92 -36.70
CA GLU A 6 -49.41 -9.98 -38.06
C GLU A 6 -49.77 -11.27 -38.81
N SER A 7 -50.45 -12.23 -38.18
CA SER A 7 -50.82 -13.47 -38.87
C SER A 7 -51.90 -13.23 -39.93
N ALA A 8 -51.79 -13.96 -41.05
CA ALA A 8 -52.80 -13.93 -42.10
C ALA A 8 -54.21 -14.32 -41.57
N GLU A 9 -54.27 -15.20 -40.58
CA GLU A 9 -55.52 -15.63 -39.94
C GLU A 9 -56.18 -14.48 -39.16
N PHE A 10 -55.42 -13.72 -38.37
CA PHE A 10 -55.96 -12.55 -37.67
C PHE A 10 -56.42 -11.49 -38.67
N LYS A 11 -55.55 -11.13 -39.63
CA LYS A 11 -55.85 -10.12 -40.65
C LYS A 11 -57.14 -10.44 -41.42
N ASN A 12 -57.31 -11.70 -41.85
CA ASN A 12 -58.53 -12.15 -42.55
C ASN A 12 -59.77 -12.14 -41.64
N THR A 13 -59.66 -12.68 -40.42
CA THR A 13 -60.79 -12.71 -39.47
C THR A 13 -61.25 -11.29 -39.12
N PHE A 14 -60.32 -10.38 -38.88
CA PHE A 14 -60.62 -9.00 -38.56
C PHE A 14 -61.20 -8.24 -39.77
N ALA A 15 -60.72 -8.48 -40.99
CA ALA A 15 -61.30 -7.92 -42.21
C ALA A 15 -62.77 -8.36 -42.42
N GLN A 16 -63.11 -9.61 -42.11
CA GLN A 16 -64.50 -10.09 -42.17
C GLN A 16 -65.40 -9.40 -41.13
N VAL A 17 -64.89 -9.14 -39.93
CA VAL A 17 -65.60 -8.34 -38.92
C VAL A 17 -65.83 -6.91 -39.42
N LEU A 18 -64.82 -6.27 -40.02
CA LEU A 18 -64.96 -4.93 -40.58
C LEU A 18 -66.03 -4.88 -41.68
N GLU A 19 -66.00 -5.82 -42.63
CA GLU A 19 -67.02 -5.93 -43.67
C GLU A 19 -68.43 -6.08 -43.06
N LEU A 20 -68.56 -6.90 -42.01
CA LEU A 20 -69.82 -7.11 -41.30
C LEU A 20 -70.31 -5.83 -40.60
N THR A 21 -69.41 -5.09 -39.93
CA THR A 21 -69.75 -3.84 -39.26
C THR A 21 -70.13 -2.73 -40.25
N ASN A 22 -69.59 -2.75 -41.47
CA ASN A 22 -69.96 -1.80 -42.53
C ASN A 22 -71.35 -2.07 -43.13
N LYS A 23 -71.90 -3.29 -43.00
CA LYS A 23 -73.29 -3.60 -43.38
C LYS A 23 -74.34 -2.86 -42.53
N ARG A 24 -73.94 -2.14 -41.47
CA ARG A 24 -74.81 -1.22 -40.71
C ARG A 24 -75.44 -0.13 -41.59
N GLU A 25 -74.84 0.17 -42.75
CA GLU A 25 -75.30 1.18 -43.70
C GLU A 25 -76.39 0.65 -44.66
N ASP A 26 -76.71 -0.64 -44.62
CA ASP A 26 -77.79 -1.23 -45.42
C ASP A 26 -79.16 -0.82 -44.84
N PRO A 27 -79.99 -0.05 -45.57
CA PRO A 27 -81.30 0.40 -45.11
C PRO A 27 -82.30 -0.76 -44.88
N LYS A 28 -81.97 -2.00 -45.26
CA LYS A 28 -82.81 -3.19 -45.02
C LYS A 28 -82.54 -3.88 -43.68
N LEU A 29 -81.50 -3.48 -42.95
CA LEU A 29 -81.09 -4.10 -41.69
C LEU A 29 -81.51 -3.22 -40.50
N GLU A 30 -82.66 -3.49 -39.89
CA GLU A 30 -83.11 -2.77 -38.69
C GLU A 30 -82.25 -3.20 -37.48
N LEU A 31 -81.20 -2.43 -37.19
CA LEU A 31 -80.29 -2.66 -36.07
C LEU A 31 -80.67 -1.83 -34.83
N PRO A 32 -80.53 -2.38 -33.61
CA PRO A 32 -80.66 -1.60 -32.38
C PRO A 32 -79.63 -0.47 -32.30
N GLU A 33 -80.00 0.68 -31.71
CA GLU A 33 -79.15 1.88 -31.61
C GLU A 33 -77.76 1.58 -31.00
N GLN A 34 -77.71 0.76 -29.94
CA GLN A 34 -76.47 0.32 -29.30
C GLN A 34 -75.54 -0.41 -30.27
N VAL A 35 -76.10 -1.27 -31.12
CA VAL A 35 -75.35 -2.06 -32.10
C VAL A 35 -74.79 -1.15 -33.19
N VAL A 36 -75.57 -0.16 -33.63
CA VAL A 36 -75.12 0.84 -34.60
C VAL A 36 -73.94 1.66 -34.05
N LYS A 37 -74.02 2.13 -32.79
CA LYS A 37 -72.93 2.89 -32.15
C LYS A 37 -71.63 2.08 -32.04
N ILE A 38 -71.74 0.82 -31.60
CA ILE A 38 -70.60 -0.07 -31.50
C ILE A 38 -70.02 -0.36 -32.90
N ALA A 39 -70.86 -0.68 -33.88
CA ALA A 39 -70.42 -0.96 -35.25
C ALA A 39 -69.79 0.26 -35.93
N SER A 40 -70.24 1.49 -35.64
CA SER A 40 -69.61 2.71 -36.17
C SER A 40 -68.22 2.95 -35.60
N ALA A 41 -67.98 2.58 -34.34
CA ALA A 41 -66.70 2.78 -33.69
C ALA A 41 -65.57 1.92 -34.29
N PHE A 42 -65.89 0.86 -35.04
CA PHE A 42 -64.89 0.02 -35.73
C PHE A 42 -64.11 0.79 -36.80
N HIS A 43 -64.66 1.86 -37.36
CA HIS A 43 -63.91 2.69 -38.30
C HIS A 43 -62.65 3.28 -37.66
N SER A 44 -62.75 3.69 -36.40
CA SER A 44 -61.65 4.26 -35.63
C SER A 44 -60.57 3.21 -35.33
N VAL A 45 -60.97 1.95 -35.08
CA VAL A 45 -60.05 0.80 -34.93
C VAL A 45 -59.42 0.39 -36.26
N GLU A 46 -60.15 0.42 -37.37
CA GLU A 46 -59.63 0.15 -38.71
C GLU A 46 -58.48 1.11 -39.05
N CYS A 47 -58.63 2.40 -38.73
CA CYS A 47 -57.57 3.40 -38.90
C CYS A 47 -56.31 3.11 -38.08
N PHE A 48 -56.46 2.48 -36.91
CA PHE A 48 -55.35 2.14 -36.02
C PHE A 48 -54.69 0.79 -36.40
N PHE A 49 -55.49 -0.24 -36.67
CA PHE A 49 -55.01 -1.59 -37.00
C PHE A 49 -54.52 -1.73 -38.44
N ARG A 50 -54.79 -0.76 -39.35
CA ARG A 50 -54.25 -0.67 -40.73
C ARG A 50 -53.78 -2.02 -41.29
N ILE A 51 -54.72 -2.93 -41.55
CA ILE A 51 -54.45 -4.37 -41.76
C ILE A 51 -53.47 -4.62 -42.94
N GLU A 52 -53.45 -3.71 -43.89
CA GLU A 52 -52.55 -3.69 -45.05
C GLU A 52 -51.10 -3.29 -44.73
N THR A 53 -50.83 -2.84 -43.49
CA THR A 53 -49.52 -2.45 -42.98
C THR A 53 -48.99 -3.45 -41.94
N ASP A 54 -47.82 -3.15 -41.37
CA ASP A 54 -47.14 -4.00 -40.39
C ASP A 54 -47.78 -3.87 -38.98
N LEU A 55 -48.28 -4.99 -38.45
CA LEU A 55 -48.85 -5.10 -37.11
C LEU A 55 -47.86 -5.62 -36.07
N SER A 56 -46.57 -5.73 -36.41
CA SER A 56 -45.51 -6.19 -35.51
C SER A 56 -45.44 -5.40 -34.19
N LEU A 57 -45.75 -4.10 -34.23
CA LEU A 57 -45.81 -3.25 -33.03
C LEU A 57 -46.92 -3.66 -32.06
N LEU A 58 -48.07 -4.12 -32.55
CA LEU A 58 -49.12 -4.67 -31.70
C LEU A 58 -48.67 -6.00 -31.10
N ASP A 59 -47.94 -6.81 -31.87
CA ASP A 59 -47.35 -8.03 -31.35
C ASP A 59 -46.29 -7.76 -30.28
N GLU A 60 -45.51 -6.69 -30.39
CA GLU A 60 -44.51 -6.29 -29.38
C GLU A 60 -45.18 -5.83 -28.09
N HIS A 61 -46.18 -4.96 -28.20
CA HIS A 61 -46.78 -4.27 -27.06
C HIS A 61 -47.98 -4.97 -26.42
N ILE A 62 -48.52 -6.05 -27.01
CA ILE A 62 -49.70 -6.76 -26.49
C ILE A 62 -49.36 -8.23 -26.24
N ASN A 63 -48.46 -8.50 -25.30
CA ASN A 63 -47.99 -9.85 -25.03
C ASN A 63 -48.90 -10.61 -24.06
N TYR A 64 -49.40 -9.96 -23.01
CA TYR A 64 -50.17 -10.60 -21.95
C TYR A 64 -51.46 -11.21 -22.49
N SER A 65 -52.31 -10.43 -23.18
CA SER A 65 -53.60 -10.91 -23.68
C SER A 65 -53.43 -11.98 -24.75
N ARG A 66 -52.45 -11.83 -25.64
CA ARG A 66 -52.15 -12.82 -26.70
C ARG A 66 -51.76 -14.19 -26.16
N THR A 67 -51.13 -14.25 -24.99
CA THR A 67 -50.74 -15.52 -24.35
C THR A 67 -51.87 -16.24 -23.64
N GLN A 68 -53.05 -15.61 -23.51
CA GLN A 68 -54.21 -16.21 -22.84
C GLN A 68 -55.22 -16.73 -23.84
N ASP A 69 -55.53 -18.02 -23.74
CA ASP A 69 -56.48 -18.68 -24.66
C ASP A 69 -57.88 -18.03 -24.62
N ARG A 70 -58.30 -17.50 -23.46
CA ARG A 70 -59.59 -16.77 -23.29
C ARG A 70 -59.69 -15.44 -24.04
N PHE A 71 -58.57 -14.91 -24.53
CA PHE A 71 -58.51 -13.70 -25.34
C PHE A 71 -57.94 -14.01 -26.72
N ASN A 72 -58.15 -15.20 -27.25
CA ASN A 72 -57.73 -15.52 -28.61
C ASN A 72 -58.79 -15.04 -29.61
N PHE A 73 -58.52 -13.92 -30.29
CA PHE A 73 -59.45 -13.32 -31.24
C PHE A 73 -59.90 -14.30 -32.33
N ILE A 74 -58.95 -15.00 -32.94
CA ILE A 74 -59.21 -15.89 -34.08
C ILE A 74 -60.17 -17.00 -33.66
N ASN A 75 -59.89 -17.67 -32.54
CA ASN A 75 -60.70 -18.81 -32.10
C ASN A 75 -62.15 -18.43 -31.84
N PHE A 76 -62.38 -17.36 -31.08
CA PHE A 76 -63.74 -16.98 -30.68
C PHE A 76 -64.55 -16.30 -31.77
N ILE A 77 -63.89 -15.50 -32.61
CA ILE A 77 -64.60 -14.71 -33.63
C ILE A 77 -64.86 -15.54 -34.88
N LYS A 78 -63.95 -16.44 -35.26
CA LYS A 78 -64.16 -17.31 -36.42
C LYS A 78 -65.36 -18.23 -36.23
N GLU A 79 -65.49 -18.86 -35.07
CA GLU A 79 -66.65 -19.70 -34.73
C GLU A 79 -67.97 -18.90 -34.85
N LYS A 80 -68.01 -17.66 -34.35
CA LYS A 80 -69.20 -16.81 -34.43
C LYS A 80 -69.49 -16.30 -35.84
N LEU A 81 -68.45 -16.01 -36.63
CA LEU A 81 -68.60 -15.63 -38.03
C LEU A 81 -69.17 -16.78 -38.85
N ASP A 82 -68.68 -18.01 -38.64
CA ASP A 82 -69.18 -19.20 -39.32
C ASP A 82 -70.67 -19.42 -39.01
N ASN A 83 -71.06 -19.33 -37.73
CA ASN A 83 -72.48 -19.40 -37.30
C ASN A 83 -73.34 -18.32 -37.98
N TYR A 84 -72.86 -17.07 -38.05
CA TYR A 84 -73.59 -16.00 -38.73
C TYR A 84 -73.71 -16.23 -40.24
N GLN A 85 -72.69 -16.79 -40.90
CA GLN A 85 -72.75 -17.11 -42.33
C GLN A 85 -73.83 -18.15 -42.64
N GLU A 86 -74.05 -19.11 -41.74
CA GLU A 86 -75.08 -20.13 -41.86
C GLU A 86 -76.50 -19.59 -41.57
N THR A 87 -76.68 -18.88 -40.45
CA THR A 87 -78.03 -18.47 -39.98
C THR A 87 -78.49 -17.14 -40.54
N LYS A 88 -77.55 -16.21 -40.80
CA LYS A 88 -77.79 -14.78 -41.07
C LYS A 88 -78.71 -14.12 -40.05
N SER A 89 -78.68 -14.59 -38.80
CA SER A 89 -79.55 -14.07 -37.74
C SER A 89 -79.02 -12.76 -37.15
N LEU A 90 -79.94 -11.89 -36.71
CA LEU A 90 -79.57 -10.65 -36.02
C LEU A 90 -78.82 -10.92 -34.71
N ASN A 91 -79.15 -12.00 -34.00
CA ASN A 91 -78.49 -12.34 -32.74
C ASN A 91 -77.03 -12.74 -32.97
N ASP A 92 -76.76 -13.50 -34.03
CA ASP A 92 -75.39 -13.90 -34.39
C ASP A 92 -74.57 -12.70 -34.87
N TYR A 93 -75.20 -11.77 -35.60
CA TYR A 93 -74.60 -10.48 -35.95
C TYR A 93 -74.14 -9.71 -34.69
N ILE A 94 -75.05 -9.52 -33.73
CA ILE A 94 -74.78 -8.80 -32.47
C ILE A 94 -73.66 -9.52 -31.70
N ALA A 95 -73.71 -10.85 -31.64
CA ALA A 95 -72.73 -11.66 -30.94
C ALA A 95 -71.31 -11.52 -31.52
N VAL A 96 -71.17 -11.44 -32.85
CA VAL A 96 -69.88 -11.19 -33.52
C VAL A 96 -69.38 -9.78 -33.20
N VAL A 97 -70.23 -8.76 -33.38
CA VAL A 97 -69.85 -7.35 -33.20
C VAL A 97 -69.45 -7.08 -31.73
N PHE A 98 -70.24 -7.54 -30.77
CA PHE A 98 -70.01 -7.25 -29.35
C PHE A 98 -68.77 -7.99 -28.82
N GLN A 99 -68.61 -9.27 -29.15
CA GLN A 99 -67.44 -10.02 -28.70
C GLN A 99 -66.14 -9.52 -29.36
N SER A 100 -66.19 -9.19 -30.65
CA SER A 100 -65.04 -8.58 -31.33
C SER A 100 -64.65 -7.27 -30.66
N SER A 101 -65.64 -6.43 -30.34
CA SER A 101 -65.42 -5.15 -29.67
C SER A 101 -64.79 -5.31 -28.28
N ALA A 102 -65.30 -6.25 -27.49
CA ALA A 102 -64.79 -6.50 -26.13
C ALA A 102 -63.33 -7.02 -26.15
N LEU A 103 -62.98 -7.87 -27.11
CA LEU A 103 -61.61 -8.37 -27.25
C LEU A 103 -60.65 -7.27 -27.72
N ILE A 104 -61.05 -6.50 -28.74
CA ILE A 104 -60.27 -5.36 -29.23
C ILE A 104 -60.06 -4.32 -28.14
N TYR A 105 -61.09 -4.06 -27.32
CA TYR A 105 -61.00 -3.18 -26.17
C TYR A 105 -59.88 -3.62 -25.20
N ILE A 106 -59.83 -4.92 -24.83
CA ILE A 106 -58.76 -5.45 -23.97
C ILE A 106 -57.37 -5.25 -24.59
N TYR A 107 -57.23 -5.52 -25.90
CA TYR A 107 -55.95 -5.34 -26.59
C TYR A 107 -55.50 -3.89 -26.59
N LEU A 108 -56.41 -2.96 -26.83
CA LEU A 108 -56.12 -1.53 -26.84
C LEU A 108 -55.79 -1.00 -25.44
N ARG A 109 -56.47 -1.47 -24.39
CA ARG A 109 -56.12 -1.14 -22.99
C ARG A 109 -54.76 -1.69 -22.60
N GLU A 110 -54.40 -2.89 -23.05
CA GLU A 110 -53.05 -3.43 -22.85
C GLU A 110 -51.99 -2.59 -23.57
N TYR A 111 -52.25 -2.26 -24.84
CA TYR A 111 -51.35 -1.43 -25.63
C TYR A 111 -51.13 -0.06 -24.99
N GLU A 112 -52.22 0.61 -24.62
CA GLU A 112 -52.19 1.90 -23.91
C GLU A 112 -51.36 1.82 -22.63
N PHE A 113 -51.57 0.78 -21.84
CA PHE A 113 -50.84 0.55 -20.59
C PHE A 113 -49.34 0.36 -20.84
N ASN A 114 -48.96 -0.46 -21.81
CA ASN A 114 -47.55 -0.79 -22.09
C ASN A 114 -46.79 0.35 -22.78
N VAL A 115 -47.46 1.18 -23.58
CA VAL A 115 -46.85 2.34 -24.26
C VAL A 115 -46.88 3.60 -23.37
N GLY A 116 -47.68 3.59 -22.29
CA GLY A 116 -47.80 4.72 -21.37
C GLY A 116 -48.75 5.82 -21.85
N GLY A 117 -49.67 5.47 -22.76
CA GLY A 117 -50.62 6.36 -23.41
C GLY A 117 -50.45 6.42 -24.92
N PHE A 118 -51.54 6.69 -25.64
CA PHE A 118 -51.51 6.87 -27.08
C PHE A 118 -50.84 8.20 -27.46
N ASN A 119 -50.12 8.22 -28.60
CA ASN A 119 -49.66 9.47 -29.21
C ASN A 119 -50.86 10.32 -29.68
N ASN A 120 -50.66 11.63 -29.94
CA ASN A 120 -51.76 12.54 -30.27
C ASN A 120 -52.67 12.09 -31.44
N ASN A 121 -52.14 11.40 -32.44
CA ASN A 121 -52.93 10.94 -33.59
C ASN A 121 -53.69 9.63 -33.26
N SER A 122 -52.99 8.64 -32.70
CA SER A 122 -53.59 7.37 -32.29
C SER A 122 -54.56 7.52 -31.11
N ALA A 123 -54.39 8.54 -30.27
CA ALA A 123 -55.30 8.84 -29.15
C ALA A 123 -56.68 9.26 -29.66
N PHE A 124 -56.74 10.02 -30.76
CA PHE A 124 -58.01 10.40 -31.38
C PHE A 124 -58.65 9.20 -32.09
N GLU A 125 -57.86 8.45 -32.87
CA GLU A 125 -58.33 7.24 -33.59
C GLU A 125 -58.83 6.16 -32.64
N VAL A 126 -58.20 5.94 -31.49
CA VAL A 126 -58.56 4.84 -30.60
C VAL A 126 -59.48 5.28 -29.46
N GLY A 127 -59.41 6.55 -29.05
CA GLY A 127 -60.16 7.07 -27.91
C GLY A 127 -61.67 6.99 -28.06
N ASP A 128 -62.20 7.30 -29.26
CA ASP A 128 -63.63 7.19 -29.54
C ASP A 128 -64.15 5.76 -29.40
N PHE A 129 -63.37 4.79 -29.89
CA PHE A 129 -63.69 3.38 -29.72
C PHE A 129 -63.67 2.96 -28.25
N LEU A 130 -62.61 3.29 -27.50
CA LEU A 130 -62.52 2.93 -26.09
C LEU A 130 -63.67 3.54 -25.27
N VAL A 131 -64.03 4.79 -25.51
CA VAL A 131 -65.15 5.45 -24.81
C VAL A 131 -66.48 4.79 -25.17
N THR A 132 -66.75 4.61 -26.47
CA THR A 132 -68.01 4.04 -26.95
C THR A 132 -68.21 2.61 -26.42
N ILE A 133 -67.20 1.75 -26.58
CA ILE A 133 -67.28 0.36 -26.11
C ILE A 133 -67.35 0.30 -24.58
N GLY A 134 -66.58 1.12 -23.88
CA GLY A 134 -66.59 1.18 -22.42
C GLY A 134 -67.94 1.61 -21.83
N LEU A 135 -68.72 2.42 -22.54
CA LEU A 135 -70.07 2.81 -22.13
C LEU A 135 -71.12 1.78 -22.54
N GLU A 136 -71.12 1.40 -23.83
CA GLU A 136 -72.18 0.59 -24.40
C GLU A 136 -72.11 -0.88 -23.94
N LEU A 137 -70.92 -1.48 -23.85
CA LEU A 137 -70.78 -2.89 -23.43
C LEU A 137 -70.81 -3.09 -21.91
N LYS A 138 -70.68 -2.03 -21.12
CA LYS A 138 -70.75 -2.12 -19.65
C LYS A 138 -72.14 -2.48 -19.13
N ASN A 139 -73.18 -2.20 -19.92
CA ASN A 139 -74.56 -2.60 -19.65
C ASN A 139 -74.96 -3.91 -20.37
N SER A 140 -74.00 -4.62 -20.97
CA SER A 140 -74.23 -5.87 -21.71
C SER A 140 -73.69 -7.10 -20.95
N GLU A 141 -73.88 -8.30 -21.50
CA GLU A 141 -73.26 -9.52 -20.98
C GLU A 141 -71.71 -9.50 -20.97
N TYR A 142 -71.10 -8.59 -21.73
CA TYR A 142 -69.64 -8.44 -21.86
C TYR A 142 -69.02 -7.50 -20.81
N TRP A 143 -69.79 -6.97 -19.85
CA TRP A 143 -69.30 -6.01 -18.85
C TRP A 143 -68.04 -6.47 -18.09
N ARG A 144 -67.92 -7.78 -17.83
CA ARG A 144 -66.76 -8.36 -17.14
C ARG A 144 -65.46 -8.20 -17.94
N LEU A 145 -65.54 -8.23 -19.26
CA LEU A 145 -64.37 -8.04 -20.13
C LEU A 145 -63.91 -6.58 -20.11
N ILE A 146 -64.86 -5.64 -20.03
CA ILE A 146 -64.57 -4.21 -19.90
C ILE A 146 -63.91 -3.91 -18.55
N ASP A 147 -64.51 -4.36 -17.45
CA ASP A 147 -63.93 -4.19 -16.11
C ASP A 147 -62.57 -4.88 -15.98
N PHE A 148 -62.38 -6.04 -16.63
CA PHE A 148 -61.08 -6.70 -16.70
C PHE A 148 -60.04 -5.83 -17.40
N GLY A 149 -60.35 -5.27 -18.57
CA GLY A 149 -59.47 -4.38 -19.32
C GLY A 149 -59.09 -3.12 -18.54
N ASP A 150 -60.04 -2.56 -17.77
CA ASP A 150 -59.81 -1.34 -17.00
C ASP A 150 -59.05 -1.54 -15.68
N ARG A 151 -59.30 -2.65 -14.97
CA ARG A 151 -58.83 -2.82 -13.59
C ARG A 151 -57.84 -3.95 -13.45
N ASP A 152 -58.23 -5.14 -13.89
CA ASP A 152 -57.49 -6.37 -13.60
C ASP A 152 -56.26 -6.53 -14.50
N LEU A 153 -56.37 -6.10 -15.76
CA LEU A 153 -55.31 -6.23 -16.77
C LEU A 153 -54.03 -5.47 -16.34
N PRO A 154 -54.06 -4.16 -16.04
CA PRO A 154 -52.88 -3.43 -15.55
C PRO A 154 -52.26 -4.08 -14.32
N PHE A 155 -53.09 -4.49 -13.35
CA PHE A 155 -52.62 -5.13 -12.12
C PHE A 155 -51.91 -6.45 -12.40
N ASN A 156 -52.45 -7.27 -13.29
CA ASN A 156 -51.85 -8.56 -13.64
C ASN A 156 -50.53 -8.40 -14.41
N ILE A 157 -50.43 -7.40 -15.29
CA ILE A 157 -49.19 -7.06 -15.99
C ILE A 157 -48.13 -6.61 -14.97
N LEU A 158 -48.47 -5.66 -14.09
CA LEU A 158 -47.56 -5.18 -13.03
C LEU A 158 -47.12 -6.32 -12.12
N LYS A 159 -48.04 -7.17 -11.66
CA LYS A 159 -47.72 -8.33 -10.84
C LYS A 159 -46.68 -9.21 -11.54
N LYS A 160 -46.84 -9.51 -12.83
CA LYS A 160 -45.87 -10.32 -13.58
C LYS A 160 -44.49 -9.66 -13.65
N ILE A 161 -44.43 -8.34 -13.82
CA ILE A 161 -43.18 -7.57 -13.85
C ILE A 161 -42.51 -7.56 -12.46
N PHE A 162 -43.26 -7.28 -11.39
CA PHE A 162 -42.71 -7.24 -10.02
C PHE A 162 -42.16 -8.58 -9.54
N TYR A 163 -42.81 -9.69 -9.93
CA TYR A 163 -42.34 -11.04 -9.62
C TYR A 163 -41.39 -11.62 -10.69
N SER A 164 -40.96 -10.81 -11.68
CA SER A 164 -39.99 -11.28 -12.67
C SER A 164 -38.61 -11.43 -12.01
N ASN A 165 -37.84 -12.39 -12.50
CA ASN A 165 -36.46 -12.59 -12.05
C ASN A 165 -35.61 -11.32 -12.28
N ASP A 166 -35.93 -10.51 -13.28
CA ASP A 166 -35.16 -9.31 -13.62
C ASP A 166 -35.20 -8.27 -12.49
N ILE A 167 -36.38 -8.00 -11.92
CA ILE A 167 -36.53 -7.06 -10.80
C ILE A 167 -35.91 -7.63 -9.51
N ARG A 168 -36.04 -8.95 -9.29
CA ARG A 168 -35.41 -9.62 -8.14
C ARG A 168 -33.88 -9.56 -8.22
N ASN A 169 -33.31 -9.81 -9.40
CA ASN A 169 -31.87 -9.74 -9.65
C ASN A 169 -31.33 -8.32 -9.48
N LEU A 170 -32.11 -7.28 -9.82
CA LEU A 170 -31.71 -5.89 -9.59
C LEU A 170 -31.52 -5.58 -8.09
N ASN A 171 -32.41 -6.07 -7.23
CA ASN A 171 -32.25 -5.89 -5.78
C ASN A 171 -31.01 -6.63 -5.25
N GLU A 172 -30.74 -7.83 -5.76
CA GLU A 172 -29.53 -8.58 -5.44
C GLU A 172 -28.27 -7.82 -5.90
N LEU A 173 -28.26 -7.25 -7.11
CA LEU A 173 -27.16 -6.42 -7.61
C LEU A 173 -26.94 -5.15 -6.78
N ILE A 174 -28.01 -4.48 -6.35
CA ILE A 174 -27.92 -3.31 -5.46
C ILE A 174 -27.31 -3.72 -4.12
N SER A 175 -27.73 -4.85 -3.55
CA SER A 175 -27.18 -5.36 -2.29
C SER A 175 -25.69 -5.71 -2.40
N PHE A 176 -25.30 -6.36 -3.50
CA PHE A 176 -23.91 -6.71 -3.80
C PHE A 176 -23.03 -5.47 -3.98
N LYS A 177 -23.53 -4.44 -4.68
CA LYS A 177 -22.83 -3.17 -4.85
C LYS A 177 -22.56 -2.48 -3.50
N ASN A 178 -23.53 -2.50 -2.59
CA ASN A 178 -23.38 -1.90 -1.27
C ASN A 178 -22.32 -2.65 -0.43
N ASP A 179 -22.37 -3.98 -0.41
CA ASP A 179 -21.37 -4.82 0.29
C ASP A 179 -19.95 -4.57 -0.25
N LEU A 180 -19.78 -4.54 -1.56
CA LEU A 180 -18.51 -4.16 -2.20
C LEU A 180 -18.01 -2.78 -1.79
N THR A 181 -18.92 -1.80 -1.69
CA THR A 181 -18.57 -0.43 -1.33
C THR A 181 -18.06 -0.35 0.11
N ASP A 182 -18.66 -1.12 1.02
CA ASP A 182 -18.24 -1.15 2.42
C ASP A 182 -16.90 -1.90 2.59
N GLN A 183 -16.69 -3.00 1.86
CA GLN A 183 -15.41 -3.70 1.83
C GLN A 183 -14.27 -2.81 1.29
N LEU A 184 -14.52 -2.04 0.22
CA LEU A 184 -13.54 -1.12 -0.34
C LEU A 184 -13.14 -0.02 0.66
N LYS A 185 -14.11 0.54 1.39
CA LYS A 185 -13.82 1.52 2.46
C LYS A 185 -12.95 0.92 3.57
N GLU A 186 -13.23 -0.31 3.97
CA GLU A 186 -12.43 -1.01 4.98
C GLU A 186 -10.99 -1.22 4.49
N MET A 187 -10.81 -1.65 3.23
CA MET A 187 -9.49 -1.80 2.63
C MET A 187 -8.71 -0.49 2.55
N ASP A 188 -9.34 0.60 2.10
CA ASP A 188 -8.71 1.93 2.05
C ASP A 188 -8.26 2.38 3.45
N SER A 189 -9.08 2.15 4.48
CA SER A 189 -8.72 2.49 5.86
C SER A 189 -7.49 1.72 6.35
N LYS A 190 -7.36 0.44 5.98
CA LYS A 190 -6.21 -0.40 6.32
C LYS A 190 -4.96 0.02 5.57
N ILE A 191 -5.09 0.38 4.29
CA ILE A 191 -3.97 0.90 3.48
C ILE A 191 -3.43 2.18 4.11
N GLN A 192 -4.29 3.14 4.48
CA GLN A 192 -3.87 4.37 5.14
C GLN A 192 -3.15 4.09 6.47
N GLN A 193 -3.65 3.16 7.28
CA GLN A 193 -2.98 2.75 8.52
C GLN A 193 -1.59 2.16 8.25
N TYR A 194 -1.44 1.34 7.21
CA TYR A 194 -0.15 0.77 6.85
C TYR A 194 0.83 1.81 6.30
N GLU A 195 0.38 2.76 5.50
CA GLU A 195 1.22 3.87 5.02
C GLU A 195 1.77 4.71 6.18
N VAL A 196 0.90 5.07 7.13
CA VAL A 196 1.33 5.80 8.34
C VAL A 196 2.34 5.00 9.16
N ALA A 197 2.06 3.71 9.40
CA ALA A 197 2.97 2.85 10.15
C ALA A 197 4.30 2.63 9.42
N PHE A 198 4.29 2.58 8.08
CA PHE A 198 5.48 2.43 7.27
C PHE A 198 6.37 3.68 7.33
N GLU A 199 5.80 4.87 7.19
CA GLU A 199 6.56 6.12 7.29
C GLU A 199 7.16 6.31 8.69
N GLN A 200 6.43 5.98 9.75
CA GLN A 200 6.98 6.00 11.12
C GLN A 200 8.18 5.05 11.28
N LYS A 201 8.09 3.84 10.73
CA LYS A 201 9.21 2.88 10.76
C LYS A 201 10.41 3.37 9.96
N LYS A 202 10.16 3.97 8.79
CA LYS A 202 11.20 4.55 7.95
C LYS A 202 11.92 5.69 8.65
N GLU A 203 11.19 6.60 9.28
CA GLU A 203 11.77 7.67 10.10
C GLU A 203 12.63 7.10 11.24
N THR A 204 12.13 6.08 11.94
CA THR A 204 12.89 5.38 12.99
C THR A 204 14.19 4.77 12.46
N ILE A 205 14.16 4.17 11.26
CA ILE A 205 15.35 3.58 10.63
C ILE A 205 16.38 4.68 10.32
N ILE A 206 15.95 5.82 9.77
CA ILE A 206 16.84 6.95 9.46
C ILE A 206 17.48 7.50 10.74
N GLU A 207 16.72 7.65 11.83
CA GLU A 207 17.27 8.07 13.12
C GLU A 207 18.32 7.07 13.67
N LEU A 208 18.05 5.77 13.52
CA LEU A 208 18.98 4.72 13.96
C LEU A 208 20.27 4.73 13.14
N GLU A 209 20.17 4.93 11.82
CA GLU A 209 21.31 5.06 10.92
C GLU A 209 22.20 6.25 11.33
N GLN A 210 21.61 7.42 11.56
CA GLN A 210 22.34 8.60 12.03
C GLN A 210 23.03 8.38 13.39
N LYS A 211 22.37 7.68 14.32
CA LYS A 211 22.96 7.32 15.61
C LYS A 211 24.13 6.35 15.44
N LEU A 212 23.99 5.35 14.55
CA LEU A 212 25.05 4.38 14.24
C LEU A 212 26.29 5.04 13.63
N ASP A 213 26.11 5.95 12.68
CA ASP A 213 27.23 6.70 12.08
C ASP A 213 27.98 7.51 13.13
N LYS A 214 27.25 8.21 14.02
CA LYS A 214 27.86 8.93 15.15
C LYS A 214 28.67 8.01 16.07
N TYR A 215 28.14 6.82 16.38
CA TYR A 215 28.84 5.84 17.23
C TYR A 215 30.09 5.26 16.55
N LYS A 216 30.01 4.93 15.26
CA LYS A 216 31.12 4.37 14.48
C LYS A 216 32.32 5.32 14.47
N ILE A 217 32.05 6.60 14.24
CA ILE A 217 33.07 7.65 14.17
C ILE A 217 33.76 7.90 15.52
N THR A 218 33.03 7.78 16.63
CA THR A 218 33.59 7.96 17.98
C THR A 218 34.50 6.78 18.39
N TYR A 219 34.38 5.61 17.76
CA TYR A 219 35.00 4.37 18.24
C TYR A 219 36.46 4.15 17.81
N ASP A 220 36.87 4.66 16.64
CA ASP A 220 38.18 4.34 16.06
C ASP A 220 39.37 4.96 16.85
N PHE A 221 39.27 6.22 17.28
CA PHE A 221 40.31 6.85 18.12
C PHE A 221 40.19 6.50 19.62
N VAL A 222 39.01 6.10 20.08
CA VAL A 222 38.85 5.54 21.44
C VAL A 222 39.61 4.21 21.56
N LEU A 223 39.57 3.37 20.52
CA LEU A 223 40.36 2.14 20.49
C LEU A 223 41.86 2.41 20.40
N LEU A 224 42.29 3.37 19.57
CA LEU A 224 43.69 3.75 19.45
C LEU A 224 44.24 4.32 20.77
N ASN A 225 43.49 5.20 21.43
CA ASN A 225 43.82 5.74 22.75
C ASN A 225 43.92 4.62 23.80
N LYS A 226 42.97 3.67 23.79
CA LYS A 226 43.03 2.49 24.67
C LYS A 226 44.26 1.63 24.37
N GLY A 227 44.63 1.46 23.10
CA GLY A 227 45.86 0.77 22.68
C GLY A 227 47.13 1.45 23.21
N PHE A 228 47.22 2.78 23.10
CA PHE A 228 48.36 3.53 23.66
C PHE A 228 48.40 3.48 25.19
N GLN A 229 47.25 3.53 25.88
CA GLN A 229 47.19 3.36 27.33
C GLN A 229 47.68 1.98 27.77
N GLN A 230 47.30 0.91 27.06
CA GLN A 230 47.81 -0.43 27.34
C GLN A 230 49.33 -0.54 27.12
N LEU A 231 49.84 0.04 26.04
CA LEU A 231 51.29 0.08 25.78
C LEU A 231 52.05 0.89 26.83
N TYR A 232 51.46 2.00 27.29
CA TYR A 232 52.03 2.82 28.37
C TYR A 232 52.13 2.03 29.67
N GLU A 233 51.07 1.30 30.02
CA GLU A 233 51.05 0.46 31.22
C GLU A 233 52.07 -0.68 31.16
N GLN A 234 52.21 -1.34 30.01
CA GLN A 234 53.26 -2.33 29.79
C GLN A 234 54.67 -1.74 29.97
N LYS A 235 54.91 -0.53 29.46
CA LYS A 235 56.20 0.17 29.63
C LYS A 235 56.45 0.60 31.06
N ARG A 236 55.40 0.95 31.82
CA ARG A 236 55.50 1.22 33.26
C ARG A 236 55.95 -0.02 34.02
N GLU A 237 55.36 -1.18 33.73
CA GLU A 237 55.77 -2.46 34.34
C GLU A 237 57.22 -2.84 33.96
N GLU A 238 57.64 -2.60 32.71
CA GLU A 238 59.04 -2.79 32.30
C GLU A 238 59.99 -1.86 33.08
N LEU A 239 59.61 -0.59 33.27
CA LEU A 239 60.41 0.38 34.02
C LEU A 239 60.59 -0.03 35.48
N GLU A 240 59.53 -0.56 36.12
CA GLU A 240 59.59 -1.08 37.48
C GLU A 240 60.58 -2.25 37.59
N LYS A 241 60.54 -3.21 36.66
CA LYS A 241 61.51 -4.33 36.60
C LYS A 241 62.95 -3.86 36.39
N VAL A 242 63.16 -2.86 35.53
CA VAL A 242 64.48 -2.27 35.29
C VAL A 242 64.97 -1.51 36.53
N LYS A 243 64.09 -0.82 37.26
CA LYS A 243 64.44 -0.13 38.51
C LYS A 243 64.90 -1.12 39.59
N ASP A 244 64.22 -2.25 39.73
CA ASP A 244 64.62 -3.31 40.67
C ASP A 244 65.98 -3.91 40.29
N THR A 245 66.17 -4.21 39.01
CA THR A 245 67.45 -4.71 38.47
C THR A 245 68.58 -3.71 38.70
N TYR A 246 68.36 -2.43 38.40
CA TYR A 246 69.31 -1.35 38.65
C TYR A 246 69.67 -1.24 40.13
N SER A 247 68.68 -1.34 41.02
CA SER A 247 68.92 -1.30 42.47
C SER A 247 69.83 -2.44 42.93
N ILE A 248 69.68 -3.64 42.37
CA ILE A 248 70.54 -4.79 42.68
C ILE A 248 71.96 -4.57 42.16
N VAL A 249 72.11 -4.10 40.91
CA VAL A 249 73.44 -3.83 40.32
C VAL A 249 74.16 -2.70 41.06
N ALA A 250 73.45 -1.63 41.43
CA ALA A 250 74.00 -0.52 42.22
C ALA A 250 74.39 -0.94 43.64
N ALA A 251 73.59 -1.78 44.30
CA ALA A 251 73.95 -2.35 45.60
C ALA A 251 75.22 -3.19 45.49
N THR A 252 75.32 -4.03 44.45
CA THR A 252 76.51 -4.86 44.19
C THR A 252 77.75 -3.98 44.04
N MET A 253 77.65 -2.89 43.26
CA MET A 253 78.73 -1.90 43.08
C MET A 253 79.22 -1.29 44.39
N PHE A 254 78.35 -1.09 45.38
CA PHE A 254 78.70 -0.55 46.68
C PHE A 254 79.34 -1.59 47.61
N PHE A 255 78.84 -2.83 47.57
CA PHE A 255 79.33 -3.91 48.44
C PHE A 255 80.68 -4.48 48.01
N ILE A 256 81.00 -4.52 46.71
CA ILE A 256 82.29 -4.99 46.19
C ILE A 256 83.48 -4.29 46.88
N PRO A 257 83.65 -2.96 46.82
CA PRO A 257 84.78 -2.28 47.45
C PRO A 257 84.72 -2.35 48.99
N PHE A 258 83.54 -2.51 49.58
CA PHE A 258 83.39 -2.67 51.03
C PHE A 258 83.90 -4.04 51.50
N ILE A 259 83.59 -5.11 50.76
CA ILE A 259 84.10 -6.47 51.00
C ILE A 259 85.62 -6.48 50.79
N GLU A 260 86.13 -5.83 49.74
CA GLU A 260 87.57 -5.66 49.50
C GLU A 260 88.28 -5.01 50.69
N PHE A 261 87.73 -3.89 51.18
CA PHE A 261 88.28 -3.18 52.32
C PHE A 261 88.28 -4.05 53.59
N ALA A 262 87.18 -4.78 53.85
CA ALA A 262 87.09 -5.68 55.00
C ALA A 262 88.12 -6.82 54.92
N PHE A 263 88.33 -7.42 53.74
CA PHE A 263 89.36 -8.45 53.54
C PHE A 263 90.77 -7.91 53.74
N LEU A 264 91.07 -6.71 53.25
CA LEU A 264 92.37 -6.07 53.46
C LEU A 264 92.64 -5.78 54.94
N VAL A 265 91.64 -5.26 55.66
CA VAL A 265 91.73 -5.01 57.11
C VAL A 265 91.92 -6.31 57.88
N PHE A 266 91.15 -7.36 57.56
CA PHE A 266 91.31 -8.67 58.19
C PHE A 266 92.69 -9.28 57.92
N GLY A 267 93.16 -9.23 56.67
CA GLY A 267 94.51 -9.66 56.31
C GLY A 267 95.60 -8.91 57.07
N PHE A 268 95.46 -7.59 57.22
CA PHE A 268 96.38 -6.77 57.99
C PHE A 268 96.51 -7.23 59.45
N PHE A 269 95.38 -7.52 60.11
CA PHE A 269 95.38 -8.04 61.48
C PHE A 269 95.92 -9.48 61.55
N TYR A 270 95.56 -10.36 60.62
CA TYR A 270 96.01 -11.75 60.60
C TYR A 270 97.54 -11.87 60.44
N PHE A 271 98.15 -10.99 59.64
CA PHE A 271 99.60 -10.98 59.40
C PHE A 271 100.39 -10.01 60.31
N ASN A 272 99.81 -9.56 61.44
CA ASN A 272 100.47 -8.65 62.39
C ASN A 272 101.13 -7.43 61.72
N GLY A 273 100.48 -6.85 60.70
CA GLY A 273 100.97 -5.70 59.97
C GLY A 273 101.95 -5.97 58.82
N ASN A 274 102.42 -7.21 58.63
CA ASN A 274 103.28 -7.60 57.50
C ASN A 274 102.46 -8.23 56.36
N ILE A 275 101.77 -7.41 55.58
CA ILE A 275 100.97 -7.87 54.43
C ILE A 275 101.90 -8.51 53.38
N PRO A 276 101.72 -9.80 53.02
CA PRO A 276 102.48 -10.43 51.94
C PRO A 276 102.32 -9.67 50.62
N SER A 277 103.42 -9.49 49.87
CA SER A 277 103.40 -8.81 48.56
C SER A 277 102.42 -9.45 47.57
N ALA A 278 102.19 -10.76 47.68
CA ALA A 278 101.22 -11.50 46.87
C ALA A 278 99.75 -11.06 47.10
N MET A 279 99.39 -10.48 48.26
CA MET A 279 98.04 -9.98 48.49
C MET A 279 97.69 -8.78 47.61
N TRP A 280 98.68 -8.02 47.15
CA TRP A 280 98.47 -6.92 46.19
C TRP A 280 98.01 -7.42 44.82
N LEU A 281 98.33 -8.66 44.42
CA LEU A 281 97.86 -9.25 43.16
C LEU A 281 96.33 -9.49 43.16
N ILE A 282 95.72 -9.59 44.34
CA ILE A 282 94.27 -9.79 44.49
C ILE A 282 93.49 -8.52 44.08
N LEU A 283 94.13 -7.33 44.10
CA LEU A 283 93.50 -6.08 43.65
C LEU A 283 93.17 -6.06 42.14
N ILE A 284 93.88 -6.85 41.32
CA ILE A 284 93.67 -6.88 39.86
C ILE A 284 92.28 -7.42 39.48
N PRO A 285 91.86 -8.63 39.92
CA PRO A 285 90.51 -9.13 39.64
C PRO A 285 89.42 -8.25 40.27
N PHE A 286 89.70 -7.61 41.41
CA PHE A 286 88.77 -6.68 42.08
C PHE A 286 88.53 -5.39 41.29
N LEU A 287 89.59 -4.71 40.86
CA LEU A 287 89.49 -3.53 40.00
C LEU A 287 88.78 -3.85 38.69
N THR A 288 89.04 -5.03 38.13
CA THR A 288 88.35 -5.54 36.94
C THR A 288 86.85 -5.70 37.18
N LEU A 289 86.46 -6.26 38.33
CA LEU A 289 85.07 -6.46 38.72
C LEU A 289 84.33 -5.13 38.97
N ILE A 290 85.01 -4.13 39.55
CA ILE A 290 84.50 -2.75 39.69
C ILE A 290 84.25 -2.12 38.31
N LEU A 291 85.19 -2.24 37.36
CA LEU A 291 85.05 -1.70 36.00
C LEU A 291 83.90 -2.38 35.24
N ILE A 292 83.75 -3.70 35.36
CA ILE A 292 82.63 -4.43 34.77
C ILE A 292 81.31 -3.96 35.37
N THR A 293 81.26 -3.78 36.70
CA THR A 293 80.04 -3.32 37.38
C THR A 293 79.66 -1.89 36.97
N LEU A 294 80.64 -0.99 36.86
CA LEU A 294 80.44 0.36 36.32
C LEU A 294 79.87 0.35 34.91
N TYR A 295 80.36 -0.55 34.05
CA TYR A 295 79.86 -0.71 32.70
C TYR A 295 78.41 -1.22 32.68
N LEU A 296 78.07 -2.18 33.54
CA LEU A 296 76.70 -2.68 33.68
C LEU A 296 75.75 -1.61 34.22
N VAL A 297 76.17 -0.81 35.20
CA VAL A 297 75.39 0.35 35.70
C VAL A 297 75.10 1.34 34.58
N LYS A 298 76.08 1.64 33.73
CA LYS A 298 75.90 2.52 32.57
C LYS A 298 74.84 1.97 31.61
N ILE A 299 74.87 0.67 31.32
CA ILE A 299 73.87 0.01 30.45
C ILE A 299 72.48 0.10 31.08
N SER A 300 72.32 -0.27 32.35
CA SER A 300 71.02 -0.22 33.03
C SER A 300 70.44 1.20 33.12
N LEU A 301 71.29 2.23 33.27
CA LEU A 301 70.86 3.63 33.20
C LEU A 301 70.38 4.01 31.79
N GLN A 302 71.04 3.49 30.75
CA GLN A 302 70.65 3.73 29.37
C GLN A 302 69.30 3.07 29.04
N ASP A 303 69.07 1.85 29.52
CA ASP A 303 67.79 1.14 29.35
C ASP A 303 66.66 1.87 30.08
N LYS A 304 66.90 2.35 31.30
CA LYS A 304 65.94 3.15 32.06
C LYS A 304 65.55 4.44 31.30
N ARG A 305 66.54 5.18 30.79
CA ARG A 305 66.31 6.41 30.01
C ARG A 305 65.54 6.12 28.73
N SER A 306 65.86 5.02 28.04
CA SER A 306 65.14 4.56 26.85
C SER A 306 63.65 4.32 27.12
N ILE A 307 63.32 3.57 28.19
CA ILE A 307 61.92 3.28 28.56
C ILE A 307 61.18 4.57 28.93
N GLN A 308 61.80 5.46 29.70
CA GLN A 308 61.21 6.75 30.05
C GLN A 308 60.92 7.63 28.82
N SER A 309 61.84 7.65 27.85
CA SER A 309 61.66 8.38 26.59
C SER A 309 60.50 7.81 25.76
N GLN A 310 60.35 6.48 25.71
CA GLN A 310 59.22 5.82 25.05
C GLN A 310 57.89 6.12 25.76
N MET A 311 57.87 6.14 27.10
CA MET A 311 56.67 6.48 27.88
C MET A 311 56.23 7.93 27.63
N MET A 312 57.16 8.89 27.59
CA MET A 312 56.86 10.29 27.28
C MET A 312 56.26 10.46 25.87
N GLN A 313 56.76 9.69 24.89
CA GLN A 313 56.18 9.67 23.53
C GLN A 313 54.76 9.09 23.52
N LEU A 314 54.48 8.05 24.31
CA LEU A 314 53.13 7.48 24.45
C LEU A 314 52.16 8.43 25.15
N GLU A 315 52.60 9.15 26.19
CA GLU A 315 51.78 10.17 26.86
C GLU A 315 51.36 11.29 25.91
N LEU A 316 52.29 11.76 25.06
CA LEU A 316 51.97 12.74 24.04
C LEU A 316 50.90 12.22 23.07
N ARG A 317 51.01 10.96 22.61
CA ARG A 317 50.01 10.36 21.71
C ARG A 317 48.65 10.19 22.37
N ILE A 318 48.61 9.77 23.63
CA ILE A 318 47.38 9.66 24.43
C ILE A 318 46.72 11.04 24.55
N ALA A 319 47.48 12.08 24.91
CA ALA A 319 46.95 13.44 25.04
C ALA A 319 46.43 14.00 23.70
N LEU A 320 47.15 13.74 22.60
CA LEU A 320 46.75 14.13 21.25
C LEU A 320 45.48 13.40 20.77
N CYS A 321 45.38 12.09 21.01
CA CYS A 321 44.19 11.30 20.66
C CYS A 321 42.96 11.66 21.51
N GLN A 322 43.14 12.06 22.78
CA GLN A 322 42.04 12.52 23.63
C GLN A 322 41.49 13.88 23.21
N PHE A 323 42.31 14.70 22.55
CA PHE A 323 41.92 16.03 22.10
C PHE A 323 41.09 16.01 20.80
N ILE A 324 41.22 14.97 19.97
CA ILE A 324 40.42 14.81 18.75
C ILE A 324 39.19 13.95 19.04
N HIS A 325 38.01 14.57 19.00
CA HIS A 325 36.74 13.90 19.26
C HIS A 325 36.21 13.14 18.02
N ASN A 326 36.70 13.46 16.82
CA ASN A 326 36.25 12.88 15.55
C ASN A 326 37.29 13.04 14.43
N TYR A 327 38.31 12.18 14.38
CA TYR A 327 39.37 12.28 13.37
C TYR A 327 38.83 12.15 11.94
N ALA A 328 37.82 11.32 11.69
CA ALA A 328 37.30 11.11 10.34
C ALA A 328 36.67 12.38 9.74
N ASP A 329 35.81 13.06 10.51
CA ASP A 329 35.16 14.31 10.04
C ASP A 329 36.06 15.53 10.18
N ASP A 330 36.94 15.55 11.18
CA ASP A 330 37.84 16.67 11.42
C ASP A 330 39.06 16.63 10.51
N SER A 331 39.54 15.45 10.07
CA SER A 331 40.69 15.30 9.17
C SER A 331 40.47 16.04 7.85
N GLU A 332 39.33 15.86 7.18
CA GLU A 332 39.07 16.54 5.90
C GLU A 332 38.94 18.07 6.08
N LYS A 333 38.29 18.52 7.17
CA LYS A 333 38.12 19.94 7.47
C LYS A 333 39.43 20.61 7.88
N LEU A 334 40.30 19.91 8.59
CA LEU A 334 41.57 20.42 9.11
C LEU A 334 42.69 20.33 8.09
N HIS A 335 42.71 19.31 7.22
CA HIS A 335 43.59 19.33 6.04
C HIS A 335 43.29 20.55 5.16
N LYS A 336 42.02 20.91 4.99
CA LYS A 336 41.63 22.12 4.22
C LYS A 336 42.02 23.43 4.90
N LYS A 337 41.99 23.52 6.23
CA LYS A 337 42.32 24.75 6.98
C LYS A 337 43.82 24.90 7.26
N ASN A 338 44.50 23.81 7.59
CA ASN A 338 45.90 23.77 8.00
C ASN A 338 46.55 22.39 7.77
N SER A 339 46.69 21.96 6.50
CA SER A 339 47.31 20.67 6.13
C SER A 339 48.68 20.45 6.76
N ALA A 340 49.53 21.48 6.79
CA ALA A 340 50.89 21.37 7.33
C ALA A 340 50.92 21.08 8.84
N GLY A 341 49.98 21.63 9.62
CA GLY A 341 49.85 21.33 11.04
C GLY A 341 49.30 19.93 11.30
N PHE A 342 48.35 19.49 10.48
CA PHE A 342 47.69 18.20 10.64
C PHE A 342 48.56 17.02 10.18
N GLU A 343 49.31 17.15 9.08
CA GLU A 343 50.31 16.16 8.66
C GLU A 343 51.37 15.95 9.74
N LYS A 344 51.81 17.02 10.43
CA LYS A 344 52.74 16.89 11.56
C LYS A 344 52.12 16.19 12.76
N PHE A 345 50.84 16.45 13.04
CA PHE A 345 50.09 15.74 14.07
C PHE A 345 50.03 14.23 13.79
N GLU A 346 49.68 13.83 12.57
CA GLU A 346 49.62 12.42 12.17
C GLU A 346 50.99 11.74 12.27
N ASN A 347 52.04 12.42 11.81
CA ASN A 347 53.40 11.92 11.92
C ASN A 347 53.83 11.69 13.39
N ILE A 348 53.34 12.49 14.34
CA ILE A 348 53.62 12.29 15.77
C ILE A 348 52.88 11.05 16.32
N ILE A 349 51.64 10.81 15.88
CA ILE A 349 50.83 9.66 16.33
C ILE A 349 51.35 8.35 15.75
N PHE A 350 51.67 8.34 14.46
CA PHE A 350 52.03 7.12 13.72
C PHE A 350 53.53 6.86 13.61
N SER A 351 54.38 7.72 14.17
CA SER A 351 55.83 7.49 14.19
C SER A 351 56.21 6.22 14.98
N PRO A 352 57.32 5.56 14.65
CA PRO A 352 57.91 4.54 15.51
C PRO A 352 58.32 5.11 16.88
N LEU A 353 58.27 4.30 17.94
CA LEU A 353 58.81 4.68 19.24
C LEU A 353 60.35 4.66 19.18
N VAL A 354 61.00 5.75 19.60
CA VAL A 354 62.47 5.84 19.63
C VAL A 354 63.02 5.67 21.05
N SER A 355 64.16 4.99 21.16
CA SER A 355 64.81 4.58 22.42
C SER A 355 65.80 5.59 23.00
N SER A 356 65.92 6.80 22.43
CA SER A 356 66.98 7.76 22.78
C SER A 356 66.53 9.20 22.55
N ASP A 357 66.77 10.06 23.54
CA ASP A 357 66.44 11.49 23.49
C ASP A 357 67.14 12.23 22.34
N ASP A 358 68.34 11.80 21.96
CA ASP A 358 69.14 12.39 20.87
C ASP A 358 68.58 12.12 19.46
N LYS A 359 67.58 11.24 19.33
CA LYS A 359 66.88 10.93 18.07
C LYS A 359 65.38 11.14 18.18
N ILE A 360 64.93 11.98 19.12
CA ILE A 360 63.57 12.52 19.05
C ILE A 360 63.57 13.47 17.84
N PRO A 361 62.85 13.17 16.75
CA PRO A 361 62.90 13.97 15.54
C PRO A 361 62.25 15.32 15.80
N THR A 362 63.01 16.34 16.23
CA THR A 362 62.59 17.77 16.24
C THR A 362 61.12 18.01 16.65
N THR A 363 60.56 17.24 17.57
CA THR A 363 59.13 17.30 17.93
C THR A 363 58.84 18.56 18.76
N PHE A 364 59.85 19.09 19.44
CA PHE A 364 59.78 20.37 20.13
C PHE A 364 59.70 21.58 19.18
N TYR A 365 60.21 21.49 17.93
CA TYR A 365 60.03 22.53 16.91
C TYR A 365 58.65 22.50 16.23
N GLY A 366 57.86 21.45 16.46
CA GLY A 366 56.48 21.31 15.96
C GLY A 366 55.40 21.84 16.92
N MET A 367 55.74 22.12 18.18
CA MET A 367 54.77 22.52 19.21
C MET A 367 54.05 23.83 18.88
N GLU A 368 54.71 24.78 18.21
CA GLU A 368 54.07 26.06 17.82
C GLU A 368 52.97 25.85 16.77
N GLN A 369 53.15 24.86 15.88
CA GLN A 369 52.14 24.49 14.89
C GLN A 369 51.03 23.63 15.48
N LEU A 370 51.35 22.77 16.45
CA LEU A 370 50.35 22.06 17.25
C LEU A 370 49.53 23.01 18.13
N ALA A 371 50.15 24.03 18.72
CA ALA A 371 49.44 25.05 19.50
C ALA A 371 48.46 25.85 18.62
N LYS A 372 48.84 26.16 17.37
CA LYS A 372 47.93 26.74 16.37
C LYS A 372 46.77 25.79 16.04
N LEU A 373 47.04 24.51 15.80
CA LEU A 373 46.01 23.49 15.55
C LEU A 373 45.03 23.40 16.73
N VAL A 374 45.55 23.24 17.96
CA VAL A 374 44.77 23.20 19.21
C VAL A 374 43.93 24.47 19.40
N SER A 375 44.44 25.65 18.99
CA SER A 375 43.67 26.89 19.03
C SER A 375 42.55 26.96 18.00
N GLU A 376 42.69 26.30 16.84
CA GLU A 376 41.63 26.16 15.83
C GLU A 376 40.54 25.17 16.25
N PHE A 377 40.88 24.17 17.09
CA PHE A 377 39.92 23.25 17.71
C PHE A 377 39.09 23.88 18.84
N ARG A 378 39.60 24.94 19.50
CA ARG A 378 38.93 25.60 20.64
C ARG A 378 37.97 26.73 20.21
N LYS A 379 38.00 27.14 18.95
CA LYS A 379 37.04 28.07 18.33
C LYS A 379 35.93 27.30 17.64
#